data_AF-A0AAD0XHG6-F1
#
_entry.id   AF-A0AAD0XHG6-F1
#
_cell.length_a   1.000
_cell.length_b   1.000
_cell.length_c   1.000
_cell.angle_alpha   90.00
_cell.angle_beta   90.00
_cell.angle_gamma   90.00
#
_symmetry.space_group_name_H-M   'P 1'
#
loop_
_entity.id
_entity.type
_entity.pdbx_description
1 polymer ?
#
loop_
_entity_poly.entity_id
_entity_poly.type
_entity_poly.pdbx_seq_one_letter_code
_entity_poly.pdbx_strand_id
1 'polypeptide(L)'
;MAKSIIEIIHVVPLSGVGKKSGNAYDMRFAQCIVHHVNKETGQVEPLVGELLLPKQYNDIPRGMYEVDFRLSVAQDKRIQSVVDSIVPYVPKAAPKEPVKAAA
;
A
#
# COMPACT_ATOMS: atom_id res chain seq x y z
N MET A 1 12.07 9.09 -6.07
CA MET A 1 11.44 8.75 -4.78
C MET A 1 11.40 7.23 -4.66
N ALA A 2 11.46 6.68 -3.45
CA ALA A 2 11.45 5.23 -3.25
C ALA A 2 10.02 4.70 -3.42
N LYS A 3 9.80 3.96 -4.51
CA LYS A 3 8.55 3.28 -4.81
C LYS A 3 8.45 2.01 -3.99
N SER A 4 7.29 1.77 -3.37
CA SER A 4 7.03 0.57 -2.57
C SER A 4 6.05 -0.35 -3.28
N ILE A 5 6.37 -1.63 -3.37
CA ILE A 5 5.45 -2.62 -3.90
C ILE A 5 4.59 -3.15 -2.76
N ILE A 6 3.28 -3.08 -2.92
CA ILE A 6 2.31 -3.59 -1.96
C ILE A 6 1.34 -4.54 -2.67
N GLU A 7 0.77 -5.46 -1.91
CA GLU A 7 -0.39 -6.24 -2.31
C GLU A 7 -1.60 -5.76 -1.53
N ILE A 8 -2.63 -5.27 -2.21
CA ILE A 8 -3.92 -4.93 -1.61
C ILE A 8 -4.79 -6.18 -1.57
N ILE A 9 -5.18 -6.60 -0.38
CA ILE A 9 -6.01 -7.78 -0.14
C ILE A 9 -7.49 -7.41 -0.14
N HIS A 10 -7.83 -6.34 0.58
CA HIS A 10 -9.20 -5.94 0.85
C HIS A 10 -9.28 -4.43 1.15
N VAL A 11 -10.43 -3.81 0.87
CA VAL A 11 -10.67 -2.39 1.14
C VAL A 11 -11.86 -2.26 2.07
N VAL A 12 -11.63 -1.67 3.25
CA VAL A 12 -12.63 -1.51 4.30
C VAL A 12 -13.18 -0.07 4.27
N PRO A 13 -14.51 0.11 4.12
CA PRO A 13 -15.14 1.41 4.28
C PRO A 13 -15.22 1.86 5.74
N LEU A 14 -14.91 3.13 5.96
CA LEU A 14 -15.17 3.82 7.21
C LEU A 14 -15.86 5.15 6.91
N SER A 15 -17.16 5.22 7.15
CA SER A 15 -17.97 6.42 6.92
C SER A 15 -18.79 6.80 8.15
N GLY A 16 -19.14 8.08 8.24
CA GLY A 16 -19.93 8.60 9.34
C GLY A 16 -19.99 10.11 9.34
N VAL A 17 -20.47 10.68 10.46
CA VAL A 17 -20.52 12.13 10.67
C VAL A 17 -19.62 12.48 11.85
N GLY A 18 -18.73 13.45 11.66
CA GLY A 18 -17.82 13.90 12.70
C GLY A 18 -18.58 14.52 13.87
N LYS A 19 -18.43 13.95 15.07
CA LYS A 19 -19.14 14.43 16.28
C LYS A 19 -18.87 15.90 16.62
N LYS A 20 -17.68 16.42 16.28
CA LYS A 20 -17.27 17.81 16.56
C LYS A 20 -17.52 18.77 15.40
N SER A 21 -17.31 18.33 14.17
CA SER A 21 -17.39 19.19 12.98
C SER A 21 -18.75 19.15 12.29
N GLY A 22 -19.57 18.12 12.54
CA GLY A 22 -20.80 17.87 11.79
C GLY A 22 -20.59 17.43 10.34
N ASN A 23 -19.34 17.36 9.87
CA ASN A 23 -19.03 17.01 8.49
C ASN A 23 -19.11 15.50 8.29
N ALA A 24 -19.78 15.08 7.22
CA ALA A 24 -19.72 13.71 6.76
C ALA A 24 -18.30 13.35 6.28
N TYR A 25 -17.86 12.15 6.62
CA TYR A 25 -16.63 11.57 6.11
C TYR A 25 -16.92 10.20 5.49
N ASP A 26 -16.20 9.89 4.42
CA ASP A 26 -16.14 8.57 3.79
C ASP A 26 -14.68 8.31 3.46
N MET A 27 -14.10 7.32 4.13
CA MET A 27 -12.72 6.91 4.03
C MET A 27 -12.66 5.44 3.64
N ARG A 28 -11.62 5.07 2.89
CA ARG A 28 -11.35 3.69 2.50
C ARG A 28 -9.97 3.30 3.00
N PHE A 29 -9.90 2.22 3.77
CA PHE A 29 -8.66 1.65 4.28
C PHE A 29 -8.33 0.38 3.50
N ALA A 30 -7.24 0.40 2.74
CA ALA A 30 -6.73 -0.80 2.08
C ALA A 30 -5.92 -1.62 3.09
N GLN A 31 -6.32 -2.86 3.32
CA GLN A 31 -5.51 -3.87 3.98
C GLN A 31 -4.49 -4.41 2.99
N CYS A 32 -3.22 -4.30 3.34
CA CYS A 32 -2.12 -4.57 2.42
C CYS A 32 -0.94 -5.30 3.06
N ILE A 33 -0.23 -6.05 2.23
CA ILE A 33 1.06 -6.68 2.55
C ILE A 33 2.16 -5.89 1.84
N VAL A 34 3.20 -5.53 2.59
CA VAL A 34 4.43 -4.95 2.05
C VAL A 34 5.55 -5.99 2.18
N HIS A 35 6.16 -6.36 1.07
CA HIS A 35 7.34 -7.21 1.08
C HIS A 35 8.58 -6.34 1.32
N HIS A 36 8.94 -6.16 2.59
CA HIS A 36 10.08 -5.34 2.97
C HIS A 36 11.34 -6.19 3.04
N VAL A 37 12.42 -5.73 2.41
CA VAL A 37 13.74 -6.34 2.60
C VAL A 37 14.36 -5.75 3.86
N ASN A 38 14.47 -6.56 4.90
CA ASN A 38 15.15 -6.18 6.12
C ASN A 38 16.63 -5.90 5.80
N LYS A 39 17.08 -4.67 6.05
CA LYS A 39 18.43 -4.21 5.67
C LYS A 39 19.54 -4.88 6.47
N GLU A 40 19.23 -5.39 7.66
CA GLU A 40 20.22 -5.99 8.56
C GLU A 40 20.39 -7.48 8.28
N THR A 41 19.30 -8.19 8.02
CA THR A 41 19.30 -9.64 7.79
C THR A 41 19.31 -10.02 6.31
N GLY A 42 18.97 -9.08 5.43
CA GLY A 42 18.77 -9.32 4.00
C GLY A 42 17.53 -10.16 3.67
N GLN A 43 16.72 -10.52 4.67
CA GLN A 43 15.53 -11.35 4.48
C GLN A 43 14.32 -10.52 4.08
N VAL A 44 13.45 -11.09 3.25
CA VAL A 44 12.18 -10.47 2.88
C VAL A 44 11.16 -10.80 3.97
N GLU A 45 10.73 -9.79 4.72
CA GLU A 45 9.74 -9.91 5.77
C GLU A 45 8.40 -9.32 5.30
N PRO A 46 7.29 -10.08 5.35
CA PRO A 46 5.98 -9.54 5.03
C PRO A 46 5.48 -8.66 6.18
N LEU A 47 5.23 -7.39 5.90
CA LEU A 47 4.60 -6.46 6.82
C LEU A 47 3.13 -6.31 6.45
N VAL A 48 2.25 -6.66 7.37
CA VAL A 48 0.79 -6.51 7.19
C VAL A 48 0.34 -5.22 7.84
N GLY A 49 -0.41 -4.40 7.12
CA GLY A 49 -0.92 -3.12 7.64
C GLY A 49 -2.10 -2.58 6.85
N GLU A 50 -2.49 -1.35 7.18
CA GLU A 50 -3.59 -0.64 6.54
C GLU A 50 -3.13 0.71 6.01
N LEU A 51 -3.59 1.07 4.81
CA LEU A 51 -3.32 2.33 4.13
C LEU A 51 -4.62 3.09 3.89
N LEU A 52 -4.67 4.34 4.32
CA LEU A 52 -5.76 5.23 3.94
C LEU A 52 -5.65 5.59 2.46
N LEU A 53 -6.69 5.28 1.70
CA LEU A 53 -6.75 5.56 0.27
C LEU A 53 -7.23 7.01 0.02
N PRO A 54 -6.54 7.75 -0.85
CA PRO A 54 -7.10 8.96 -1.46
C PRO A 54 -8.40 8.65 -2.20
N LYS A 55 -9.34 9.59 -2.21
CA LYS A 55 -10.70 9.40 -2.77
C LYS A 55 -10.71 8.82 -4.18
N GLN A 56 -9.74 9.19 -5.02
CA GLN A 56 -9.61 8.71 -6.39
C GLN A 56 -9.31 7.20 -6.52
N TYR A 57 -8.91 6.54 -5.43
CA TYR A 57 -8.59 5.11 -5.38
C TYR A 57 -9.60 4.31 -4.53
N ASN A 58 -10.75 4.87 -4.16
CA ASN A 58 -11.72 4.21 -3.28
C ASN A 58 -12.21 2.84 -3.79
N ASP A 59 -12.30 2.67 -5.12
CA ASP A 59 -12.78 1.45 -5.80
C ASP A 59 -11.63 0.60 -6.35
N ILE A 60 -10.40 0.79 -5.83
CA ILE A 60 -9.25 0.02 -6.29
C ILE A 60 -9.45 -1.48 -6.03
N PRO A 61 -9.33 -2.34 -7.05
CA PRO A 61 -9.47 -3.77 -6.85
C PRO A 61 -8.26 -4.34 -6.11
N ARG A 62 -8.44 -5.51 -5.48
CA ARG A 62 -7.33 -6.28 -4.93
C ARG A 62 -6.26 -6.58 -5.99
N GLY A 63 -5.00 -6.64 -5.59
CA GLY A 63 -3.89 -6.93 -6.49
C GLY A 63 -2.57 -6.30 -6.06
N MET A 64 -1.54 -6.44 -6.90
CA MET A 64 -0.22 -5.85 -6.65
C MET A 64 -0.12 -4.45 -7.25
N TYR A 65 0.42 -3.53 -6.48
CA TYR A 65 0.56 -2.13 -6.85
C TYR A 65 1.93 -1.59 -6.45
N GLU A 66 2.39 -0.63 -7.25
CA GLU A 66 3.49 0.24 -6.89
C GLU A 66 2.89 1.54 -6.32
N VAL A 67 3.35 1.92 -5.14
CA VAL A 67 2.85 3.07 -4.39
C VAL A 67 3.96 4.08 -4.18
N ASP A 68 3.64 5.32 -4.51
CA ASP A 68 4.44 6.49 -4.15
C ASP A 68 3.82 7.18 -2.93
N PHE A 69 4.69 7.57 -2.00
CA PHE A 69 4.31 8.29 -0.81
C PHE A 69 4.82 9.72 -0.85
N ARG A 70 4.01 10.65 -0.34
CA ARG A 70 4.43 12.03 -0.06
C ARG A 70 4.38 12.30 1.43
N LEU A 71 5.17 13.29 1.87
CA LEU A 71 5.12 13.77 3.24
C LEU A 71 3.92 14.71 3.42
N SER A 72 3.23 14.56 4.55
CA SER A 72 2.13 15.43 4.96
C SER A 72 2.20 15.68 6.46
N VAL A 73 1.59 16.79 6.90
CA VAL A 73 1.43 17.10 8.33
C VAL A 73 0.05 16.65 8.75
N ALA A 74 -0.02 15.68 9.65
CA ALA A 74 -1.28 15.18 10.19
C ALA A 74 -1.90 16.14 11.21
N GLN A 75 -3.14 15.87 11.61
CA GLN A 75 -3.88 16.71 12.57
C GLN A 75 -3.22 16.78 13.95
N ASP A 76 -2.46 15.75 14.33
CA ASP A 76 -1.65 15.70 15.55
C ASP A 76 -0.33 16.48 15.44
N LYS A 77 -0.15 17.23 14.34
CA LYS A 77 1.06 18.00 13.99
C LYS A 77 2.31 17.16 13.75
N ARG A 78 2.16 15.84 13.55
CA ARG A 78 3.28 14.96 13.20
C ARG A 78 3.44 14.86 11.69
N ILE A 79 4.69 14.71 11.25
CA ILE A 79 4.99 14.38 9.85
C ILE A 79 4.66 12.91 9.64
N GLN A 80 3.85 12.64 8.61
CA GLN A 80 3.45 11.29 8.23
C GLN A 80 3.62 11.12 6.71
N SER A 81 3.79 9.86 6.30
CA SER A 81 3.79 9.50 4.88
C SER A 81 2.36 9.14 4.48
N VAL A 82 1.86 9.76 3.41
CA VAL A 82 0.53 9.47 2.86
C VAL A 82 0.66 9.06 1.40
N VAL A 83 -0.28 8.25 0.94
CA VAL A 83 -0.33 7.80 -0.46
C VAL A 83 -0.47 9.02 -1.37
N ASP A 84 0.42 9.11 -2.36
CA ASP A 84 0.39 10.11 -3.43
C ASP A 84 -0.15 9.49 -4.73
N SER A 85 0.45 8.39 -5.16
CA SER A 85 0.02 7.65 -6.35
C SER A 85 0.02 6.14 -6.12
N ILE A 86 -0.90 5.46 -6.81
CA ILE A 86 -0.98 4.00 -6.85
C ILE A 86 -1.09 3.60 -8.33
N VAL A 87 -0.20 2.72 -8.78
CA VAL A 87 -0.24 2.18 -10.15
C VAL A 87 -0.16 0.65 -10.10
N PRO A 88 -0.88 -0.07 -10.99
CA PRO A 88 -0.77 -1.53 -11.05
C PRO A 88 0.68 -1.96 -11.25
N TYR A 89 1.14 -2.87 -10.41
CA TYR A 89 2.46 -3.46 -10.54
C TYR A 89 2.37 -4.74 -11.35
N VAL A 90 3.04 -4.76 -12.50
CA VAL A 90 3.24 -5.98 -13.28
C VAL A 90 4.65 -6.48 -12.96
N PRO A 91 4.81 -7.62 -12.25
CA PRO A 91 6.12 -8.20 -12.03
C PRO A 91 6.75 -8.45 -13.40
N LYS A 92 7.90 -7.83 -13.68
CA LYS A 92 8.73 -8.28 -14.81
C LYS A 92 9.10 -9.72 -14.48
N ALA A 93 8.64 -10.66 -15.31
CA ALA A 93 8.98 -12.07 -15.15
C ALA A 93 10.50 -12.19 -14.96
N ALA A 94 10.92 -12.70 -13.80
CA ALA A 94 12.30 -13.12 -13.64
C ALA A 94 12.58 -14.15 -14.75
N PRO A 95 13.73 -14.08 -15.44
CA PRO A 95 14.12 -15.15 -16.35
C PRO A 95 14.06 -16.45 -15.54
N LYS A 96 13.20 -17.39 -15.97
CA LYS A 96 13.25 -18.74 -15.44
C LYS A 96 14.65 -19.26 -15.77
N GLU A 97 15.52 -19.36 -14.78
CA GLU A 97 16.74 -20.16 -14.94
C GLU A 97 16.26 -21.53 -15.44
N PRO A 98 16.75 -22.01 -16.61
CA PRO A 98 16.34 -23.30 -17.10
C PRO A 98 16.81 -24.32 -16.08
N VAL A 99 15.85 -24.96 -15.40
CA VAL A 99 16.12 -26.14 -14.59
C VAL A 99 16.84 -27.12 -15.50
N LYS A 100 18.13 -27.26 -15.22
CA LYS A 100 19.06 -28.16 -15.88
C LYS A 100 18.43 -29.55 -15.90
N ALA A 101 18.28 -30.09 -17.10
CA ALA A 101 17.91 -31.47 -17.33
C ALA A 101 18.84 -32.40 -16.53
N ALA A 102 18.23 -33.29 -15.75
CA ALA A 102 18.82 -34.47 -15.13
C ALA A 102 17.65 -35.46 -14.96
N ALA A 103 17.70 -36.72 -15.38
CA ALA A 103 18.65 -37.52 -16.14
C ALA A 103 17.83 -38.66 -16.77
#